data_AF-A0A8C3P9R6-F1
#
_entry.id   AF-A0A8C3P9R6-F1
#
_cell.length_a   1.000
_cell.length_b   1.000
_cell.length_c   1.000
_cell.angle_alpha   90.00
_cell.angle_beta   90.00
_cell.angle_gamma   90.00
#
_symmetry.space_group_name_H-M   'P 1'
#
loop_
_entity.id
_entity.type
_entity.pdbx_description
1 polymer ?
#
loop_
_entity_poly.entity_id
_entity_poly.type
_entity_poly.pdbx_seq_one_letter_code
_entity_poly.pdbx_strand_id
1 'polypeptide(L)'
;KESADAQFARQHVDNPKTSARNDRIYCDLMMQRRGLTRSACKPTNTFIEAPINQLQDICKYAGTPIGGNLYDSHRSFDITVCQVLPGSYPGNCKYRAAIGNTRIRVGCEDRLPVHLEPTYLP
;
A
#
# COMPACT_ATOMS: atom_id res chain seq x y z
N LYS A 1 -12.18 15.98 7.89
CA LYS A 1 -11.11 15.02 8.28
C LYS A 1 -11.31 13.78 7.41
N GLU A 2 -10.28 13.28 6.73
CA GLU A 2 -10.36 12.04 5.93
C GLU A 2 -10.61 10.85 6.87
N SER A 3 -11.47 9.90 6.48
CA SER A 3 -11.69 8.66 7.24
C SER A 3 -10.50 7.71 7.10
N ALA A 4 -10.34 6.77 8.04
CA ALA A 4 -9.20 5.87 8.06
C ALA A 4 -9.17 4.91 6.85
N ASP A 5 -10.34 4.46 6.38
CA ASP A 5 -10.50 3.62 5.20
C ASP A 5 -10.21 4.40 3.89
N ALA A 6 -10.65 5.65 3.79
CA ALA A 6 -10.31 6.51 2.67
C ALA A 6 -8.81 6.80 2.62
N GLN A 7 -8.20 7.00 3.78
CA GLN A 7 -6.76 7.14 3.91
C GLN A 7 -6.03 5.85 3.50
N PHE A 8 -6.49 4.68 3.92
CA PHE A 8 -5.94 3.40 3.47
C PHE A 8 -6.00 3.28 1.95
N ALA A 9 -7.15 3.52 1.33
CA ALA A 9 -7.34 3.43 -0.10
C ALA A 9 -6.40 4.40 -0.86
N ARG A 10 -6.32 5.66 -0.40
CA ARG A 10 -5.41 6.66 -0.96
C ARG A 10 -3.95 6.22 -0.87
N GLN A 11 -3.53 5.61 0.22
CA GLN A 11 -2.13 5.23 0.43
C GLN A 11 -1.76 3.90 -0.24
N HIS A 12 -2.68 2.96 -0.37
CA HIS A 12 -2.35 1.56 -0.65
C HIS A 12 -3.03 0.96 -1.88
N VAL A 13 -4.06 1.57 -2.46
CA VAL A 13 -4.79 0.98 -3.61
C VAL A 13 -4.39 1.65 -4.91
N ASP A 14 -3.96 0.90 -5.91
CA ASP A 14 -3.71 1.39 -7.27
C ASP A 14 -4.15 0.36 -8.32
N ASN A 15 -5.43 0.42 -8.69
CA ASN A 15 -6.05 -0.55 -9.59
C ASN A 15 -6.97 0.13 -10.62
N PRO A 16 -6.72 0.00 -11.93
CA PRO A 16 -5.54 -0.66 -12.53
C PRO A 16 -4.24 0.06 -12.16
N LYS A 17 -3.10 -0.65 -12.18
CA LYS A 17 -1.80 -0.03 -11.87
C LYS A 17 -1.54 1.14 -12.81
N THR A 18 -1.13 2.25 -12.23
CA THR A 18 -0.77 3.46 -12.98
C THR A 18 0.42 3.17 -13.89
N SER A 19 0.29 3.47 -15.18
CA SER A 19 1.37 3.30 -16.15
C SER A 19 2.54 4.26 -15.87
N ALA A 20 3.76 3.75 -15.94
CA ALA A 20 5.00 4.51 -15.82
C ALA A 20 6.10 3.86 -16.67
N ARG A 21 7.18 4.60 -16.95
CA ARG A 21 8.30 4.11 -17.77
C ARG A 21 9.03 2.91 -17.15
N ASN A 22 9.07 2.84 -15.82
CA ASN A 22 9.56 1.71 -15.04
C ASN A 22 9.04 1.82 -13.59
N ASP A 23 9.25 0.78 -12.78
CA ASP A 23 8.70 0.71 -11.42
C ASP A 23 9.32 1.72 -10.45
N ARG A 24 10.58 2.11 -10.67
CA ARG A 24 11.21 3.18 -9.89
C ARG A 24 10.48 4.51 -10.11
N ILE A 25 10.22 4.86 -11.37
CA ILE A 25 9.48 6.08 -11.76
C ILE A 25 8.03 5.98 -11.28
N TYR A 26 7.42 4.78 -11.33
CA TYR A 26 6.12 4.54 -10.73
C TYR A 26 6.11 4.91 -9.24
N CYS A 27 7.07 4.44 -8.45
CA CYS A 27 7.14 4.76 -7.03
C CYS A 27 7.35 6.26 -6.78
N ASP A 28 8.31 6.90 -7.47
CA ASP A 28 8.52 8.36 -7.36
C ASP A 28 7.21 9.13 -7.62
N LEU A 29 6.50 8.76 -8.68
CA LEU A 29 5.24 9.38 -9.10
C LEU A 29 4.09 9.12 -8.12
N MET A 30 3.89 7.86 -7.73
CA MET A 30 2.74 7.46 -6.93
C MET A 30 2.87 7.91 -5.48
N MET A 31 4.07 7.83 -4.90
CA MET A 31 4.33 8.40 -3.58
C MET A 31 3.98 9.89 -3.53
N GLN A 32 4.35 10.65 -4.57
CA GLN A 32 3.99 12.06 -4.68
C GLN A 32 2.48 12.27 -4.87
N ARG A 33 1.86 11.59 -5.85
CA ARG A 33 0.43 11.72 -6.17
C ARG A 33 -0.47 11.38 -4.99
N ARG A 34 -0.08 10.41 -4.17
CA ARG A 34 -0.82 10.02 -2.98
C ARG A 34 -0.51 10.88 -1.75
N GLY A 35 0.33 11.90 -1.89
CA GLY A 35 0.66 12.85 -0.83
C GLY A 35 1.59 12.30 0.25
N LEU A 36 2.33 11.22 -0.05
CA LEU A 36 3.22 10.52 0.87
C LEU A 36 4.62 11.16 0.97
N THR A 37 4.81 12.30 0.32
CA THR A 37 6.10 13.02 0.23
C THR A 37 6.01 14.48 0.65
N ARG A 38 4.85 14.93 1.16
CA ARG A 38 4.57 16.37 1.39
C ARG A 38 5.43 16.98 2.50
N SER A 39 5.41 16.39 3.69
CA SER A 39 6.18 16.86 4.85
C SER A 39 7.51 16.13 5.02
N ALA A 40 7.51 14.84 4.72
CA ALA A 40 8.66 13.94 4.76
C ALA A 40 8.51 12.90 3.65
N CYS A 41 9.62 12.35 3.17
CA CYS A 41 9.58 11.18 2.31
C CYS A 41 9.16 9.97 3.16
N LYS A 42 7.94 9.46 2.98
CA LYS A 42 7.50 8.25 3.70
C LYS A 42 8.51 7.11 3.41
N PRO A 43 9.08 6.45 4.44
CA PRO A 43 10.20 5.51 4.24
C PRO A 43 9.86 4.30 3.39
N THR A 44 8.67 3.72 3.59
CA THR A 44 8.17 2.58 2.84
C THR A 44 6.67 2.70 2.62
N ASN A 45 6.19 2.18 1.48
CA ASN A 45 4.77 2.06 1.20
C ASN A 45 4.53 0.94 0.19
N THR A 46 3.45 0.19 0.36
CA THR A 46 3.02 -0.83 -0.61
C THR A 46 1.78 -0.33 -1.34
N PHE A 47 1.81 -0.37 -2.67
CA PHE A 47 0.63 -0.24 -3.52
C PHE A 47 0.15 -1.63 -3.93
N ILE A 48 -1.15 -1.85 -3.83
CA ILE A 48 -1.84 -3.09 -4.14
C ILE A 48 -2.63 -2.89 -5.43
N GLU A 49 -2.38 -3.73 -6.41
CA GLU A 49 -3.10 -3.77 -7.68
C GLU A 49 -4.35 -4.64 -7.53
N ALA A 50 -5.29 -4.14 -6.73
CA ALA A 50 -6.61 -4.75 -6.56
C ALA A 50 -7.67 -3.69 -6.27
N PRO A 51 -8.93 -3.90 -6.68
CA PRO A 51 -10.01 -2.99 -6.34
C PRO A 51 -10.30 -3.04 -4.83
N ILE A 52 -10.70 -1.90 -4.26
CA ILE A 52 -10.88 -1.74 -2.81
C ILE A 52 -11.88 -2.73 -2.21
N ASN A 53 -12.90 -3.15 -2.95
CA ASN A 53 -13.88 -4.15 -2.50
C ASN A 53 -13.23 -5.50 -2.17
N GLN A 54 -12.24 -5.94 -2.95
CA GLN A 54 -11.49 -7.17 -2.65
C GLN A 54 -10.67 -7.06 -1.36
N LEU A 55 -10.20 -5.85 -1.02
CA LEU A 55 -9.48 -5.61 0.23
C LEU A 55 -10.44 -5.51 1.42
N GLN A 56 -11.64 -4.94 1.23
CA GLN A 56 -12.71 -4.95 2.23
C GLN A 56 -13.18 -6.37 2.56
N ASP A 57 -13.18 -7.28 1.59
CA ASP A 57 -13.57 -8.66 1.81
C ASP A 57 -12.60 -9.40 2.73
N ILE A 58 -11.32 -8.99 2.81
CA ILE A 58 -10.35 -9.53 3.78
C ILE A 58 -10.84 -9.31 5.21
N CYS A 59 -11.44 -8.15 5.49
CA CYS A 59 -12.00 -7.80 6.79
C CYS A 59 -13.35 -8.49 7.09
N LYS A 60 -13.85 -9.36 6.20
CA LYS A 60 -15.15 -10.02 6.31
C LYS A 60 -15.01 -11.54 6.26
N TYR A 61 -14.66 -12.08 5.10
CA TYR A 61 -14.67 -13.52 4.82
C TYR A 61 -13.46 -14.01 4.01
N ALA A 62 -12.71 -13.11 3.40
CA ALA A 62 -11.54 -13.42 2.56
C ALA A 62 -10.20 -13.29 3.32
N GLY A 63 -10.25 -13.21 4.65
CA GLY A 63 -9.10 -13.14 5.53
C GLY A 63 -9.26 -13.97 6.80
N THR A 64 -8.13 -14.40 7.33
CA THR A 64 -8.05 -15.12 8.62
C THR A 64 -7.68 -14.12 9.71
N PRO A 65 -8.48 -13.96 10.78
CA PRO A 65 -8.11 -13.12 11.91
C PRO A 65 -6.91 -13.74 12.63
N ILE A 66 -5.91 -12.92 12.95
CA ILE A 66 -4.67 -13.37 13.61
C ILE A 66 -4.45 -12.75 14.99
N GLY A 67 -5.37 -11.91 15.44
CA GLY A 67 -5.32 -11.24 16.74
C GLY A 67 -5.58 -9.74 16.62
N GLY A 68 -6.21 -9.17 17.65
CA GLY A 68 -6.64 -7.77 17.65
C GLY A 68 -7.55 -7.49 16.45
N ASN A 69 -7.19 -6.46 15.68
CA ASN A 69 -7.90 -6.06 14.47
C ASN A 69 -7.19 -6.46 13.17
N LEU A 70 -6.24 -7.40 13.23
CA LEU A 70 -5.42 -7.81 12.08
C LEU A 70 -5.95 -9.07 11.39
N TYR A 71 -5.89 -9.06 10.06
CA TYR A 71 -6.35 -10.13 9.18
C TYR A 71 -5.30 -10.45 8.11
N ASP A 72 -4.98 -11.73 7.94
CA ASP A 72 -4.17 -12.22 6.83
C ASP A 72 -5.06 -12.60 5.64
N SER A 73 -4.82 -12.01 4.47
CA SER A 73 -5.59 -12.31 3.26
C SER A 73 -5.48 -13.78 2.87
N HIS A 74 -6.54 -14.45 2.43
CA HIS A 74 -6.46 -15.85 1.99
C HIS A 74 -5.66 -16.01 0.68
N ARG A 75 -5.85 -15.07 -0.23
CA ARG A 75 -5.17 -15.02 -1.53
C ARG A 75 -4.00 -14.04 -1.51
N SER A 76 -3.12 -14.20 -2.47
CA SER A 76 -2.10 -13.23 -2.81
C SER A 76 -2.65 -12.10 -3.68
N PHE A 77 -1.96 -10.97 -3.64
CA PHE A 77 -2.21 -9.79 -4.46
C PHE A 77 -0.93 -9.36 -5.16
N ASP A 78 -1.07 -8.81 -6.36
CA ASP A 78 0.01 -8.11 -7.04
C ASP A 78 0.26 -6.78 -6.33
N ILE A 79 1.52 -6.56 -5.97
CA ILE A 79 1.93 -5.40 -5.19
C ILE A 79 3.18 -4.75 -5.75
N THR A 80 3.33 -3.47 -5.47
CA THR A 80 4.57 -2.72 -5.68
C THR A 80 4.99 -2.07 -4.36
N VAL A 81 6.11 -2.51 -3.81
CA VAL A 81 6.71 -1.96 -2.59
C VAL A 81 7.69 -0.85 -2.98
N CYS A 82 7.42 0.36 -2.48
CA CYS A 82 8.24 1.55 -2.68
C CYS A 82 9.05 1.83 -1.42
N GLN A 83 10.37 1.91 -1.54
CA GLN A 83 11.26 2.20 -0.41
C GLN A 83 12.16 3.40 -0.73
N VAL A 84 12.23 4.35 0.21
CA VAL A 84 12.99 5.58 0.01
C VAL A 84 14.48 5.30 -0.14
N LEU A 85 15.14 6.01 -1.05
CA LEU A 85 16.59 5.94 -1.22
C LEU A 85 17.32 6.87 -0.25
N PRO A 86 18.52 6.51 0.22
CA PRO A 86 19.38 7.40 0.99
C PRO A 86 19.59 8.75 0.28
N GLY A 87 19.61 9.84 1.04
CA GLY A 87 19.78 11.20 0.51
C GLY A 87 18.51 11.83 -0.07
N SER A 88 17.36 11.15 -0.01
CA SER A 88 16.06 11.74 -0.37
C SER A 88 15.62 12.80 0.66
N TYR A 89 14.97 13.87 0.18
CA TYR A 89 14.42 14.94 1.02
C TYR A 89 13.08 15.45 0.45
N PRO A 90 12.23 16.10 1.27
CA PRO A 90 10.95 16.66 0.80
C PRO A 90 11.13 17.56 -0.43
N GLY A 91 10.37 17.30 -1.49
CA GLY A 91 10.53 17.96 -2.80
C GLY A 91 11.40 17.19 -3.81
N ASN A 92 12.23 16.23 -3.35
CA ASN A 92 13.01 15.33 -4.21
C ASN A 92 13.09 13.91 -3.65
N CYS A 93 11.94 13.36 -3.23
CA CYS A 93 11.88 11.99 -2.72
C CYS A 93 12.12 11.00 -3.87
N LYS A 94 13.13 10.14 -3.71
CA LYS A 94 13.46 9.08 -4.66
C LYS A 94 13.24 7.72 -4.03
N TYR A 95 12.70 6.79 -4.80
CA TYR A 95 12.33 5.47 -4.34
C TYR A 95 12.99 4.38 -5.18
N ARG A 96 13.27 3.23 -4.56
CA ARG A 96 13.39 1.95 -5.26
C ARG A 96 12.04 1.23 -5.22
N ALA A 97 11.83 0.34 -6.18
CA ALA A 97 10.62 -0.45 -6.30
C ALA A 97 10.95 -1.94 -6.28
N ALA A 98 10.11 -2.72 -5.60
CA ALA A 98 10.07 -4.17 -5.69
C ALA A 98 8.64 -4.60 -6.05
N ILE A 99 8.49 -5.43 -7.07
CA ILE A 99 7.19 -5.97 -7.50
C ILE A 99 7.12 -7.42 -7.06
N GLY A 100 5.94 -7.85 -6.63
CA GLY A 100 5.72 -9.25 -6.32
C GLY A 100 4.26 -9.57 -6.19
N ASN A 101 4.00 -10.86 -6.01
CA ASN A 101 2.67 -11.40 -5.72
C ASN A 101 2.76 -12.09 -4.35
N THR A 102 2.06 -11.57 -3.34
CA THR A 102 2.13 -12.11 -1.98
C THR A 102 0.85 -11.89 -1.20
N ARG A 103 0.66 -12.66 -0.13
CA ARG A 103 -0.41 -12.44 0.85
C ARG A 103 -0.09 -11.17 1.64
N ILE A 104 -1.14 -10.45 2.01
CA ILE A 104 -1.03 -9.20 2.76
C ILE A 104 -1.72 -9.32 4.10
N ARG A 105 -1.31 -8.46 5.03
CA ARG A 105 -1.90 -8.35 6.35
C ARG A 105 -2.48 -6.95 6.53
N VAL A 106 -3.77 -6.88 6.84
CA VAL A 106 -4.51 -5.63 6.97
C VAL A 106 -5.08 -5.48 8.37
N GLY A 107 -5.05 -4.25 8.88
CA GLY A 107 -5.81 -3.86 10.05
C GLY A 107 -7.21 -3.40 9.63
N CYS A 108 -8.23 -3.89 10.33
CA CYS A 108 -9.63 -3.68 9.99
C CYS A 108 -10.40 -2.98 11.12
N GLU A 109 -11.20 -1.97 10.80
CA GLU A 109 -12.16 -1.35 11.72
C GLU A 109 -13.53 -1.32 11.04
N ASP A 110 -14.59 -1.70 11.74
CA ASP A 110 -15.96 -1.76 11.18
C ASP A 110 -16.05 -2.48 9.83
N ARG A 111 -15.30 -3.58 9.67
CA ARG A 111 -15.20 -4.40 8.44
C ARG A 111 -14.59 -3.66 7.24
N LEU A 112 -13.86 -2.56 7.48
CA LEU A 112 -13.13 -1.79 6.48
C LEU A 112 -11.63 -1.81 6.77
N PRO A 113 -10.75 -1.87 5.75
CA PRO A 113 -9.32 -1.84 5.94
C PRO A 113 -8.88 -0.41 6.28
N VAL A 114 -8.13 -0.25 7.36
CA VAL A 114 -7.63 1.05 7.84
C VAL A 114 -6.11 1.10 7.92
N HIS A 115 -5.45 -0.06 7.94
CA HIS A 115 -4.00 -0.19 8.02
C HIS A 115 -3.49 -1.31 7.13
N LEU A 116 -2.31 -1.13 6.54
CA LEU A 116 -1.57 -2.19 5.84
C LEU A 116 -0.26 -2.42 6.58
N GLU A 117 -0.06 -3.65 7.06
CA GLU A 117 1.21 -4.02 7.67
C GLU A 117 2.33 -4.00 6.61
N PRO A 118 3.56 -3.60 6.98
CA PRO A 118 4.68 -3.56 6.05
C PRO A 118 4.88 -4.88 5.31
N THR A 119 4.90 -4.82 3.98
CA THR A 119 5.18 -5.99 3.15
C THR A 119 6.63 -5.97 2.71
N TYR A 120 7.32 -7.10 2.89
CA TYR A 120 8.70 -7.27 2.48
C TYR A 120 8.75 -8.33 1.38
N LEU A 121 9.20 -7.91 0.20
CA LEU A 121 9.52 -8.82 -0.88
C LEU A 121 11.00 -9.20 -0.77
N PRO A 122 11.35 -10.48 -1.05
CA PRO A 122 12.74 -10.92 -1.07
C PRO A 122 13.58 -10.19 -2.14
#